data_AF-A0A8X6ULJ9-F1
#
_entry.id   AF-A0A8X6ULJ9-F1
#
_cell.length_a   1.000
_cell.length_b   1.000
_cell.length_c   1.000
_cell.angle_alpha   90.00
_cell.angle_beta   90.00
_cell.angle_gamma   90.00
#
_symmetry.space_group_name_H-M   'P 1'
#
loop_
_entity.id
_entity.type
_entity.pdbx_description
1 polymer ?
#
loop_
_entity_poly.entity_id
_entity_poly.type
_entity_poly.pdbx_seq_one_letter_code
_entity_poly.pdbx_strand_id
1 'polypeptide(L)'
;MGLLRESVDVCFGAKLVRGAYMLQERQRAQQMGLPDPICADYSATSANYDKVSCFLLDRSGPRCHFIAATHNEESIRLVIHRMEDEKADRRFVSFGQLYGMCDQISNPLAERGFAVYKSVPYGTLPEVLPYLARRALENKGVLKGARKEHALLVKELKTRLLHRGVTAL
;
A
#
# COMPACT_ATOMS: atom_id res chain seq x y z
N MET A 1 -23.21 2.24 8.23
CA MET A 1 -22.48 0.98 8.51
C MET A 1 -23.03 0.22 9.74
N GLY A 2 -24.25 0.53 10.23
CA GLY A 2 -24.86 -0.18 11.38
C GLY A 2 -25.60 -1.48 11.01
N LEU A 3 -26.15 -1.57 9.79
CA LEU A 3 -27.06 -2.65 9.39
C LEU A 3 -26.43 -4.05 9.21
N LEU A 4 -25.13 -4.15 8.94
CA LEU A 4 -24.45 -5.45 8.75
C LEU A 4 -23.79 -5.98 10.04
N ARG A 5 -23.56 -5.13 11.04
CA ARG A 5 -22.78 -5.50 12.24
C ARG A 5 -23.64 -6.12 13.34
N GLU A 6 -24.95 -5.84 13.32
CA GLU A 6 -25.92 -6.27 14.33
C GLU A 6 -26.65 -7.56 13.93
N SER A 7 -26.67 -7.93 12.64
CA SER A 7 -27.49 -9.04 12.14
C SER A 7 -26.74 -10.37 11.98
N VAL A 8 -25.39 -10.38 12.00
CA VAL A 8 -24.58 -11.59 11.86
C VAL A 8 -23.30 -11.48 12.70
N ASP A 9 -22.93 -12.53 13.43
CA ASP A 9 -21.67 -12.61 14.18
C ASP A 9 -20.46 -12.82 13.24
N VAL A 10 -20.15 -11.78 12.47
CA VAL A 10 -19.03 -11.77 11.53
C VAL A 10 -18.00 -10.72 11.92
N CYS A 11 -16.73 -11.06 11.72
CA CYS A 11 -15.62 -10.12 11.75
C CYS A 11 -15.40 -9.52 10.37
N PHE A 12 -15.20 -8.21 10.30
CA PHE A 12 -14.94 -7.50 9.06
C PHE A 12 -13.44 -7.34 8.81
N GLY A 13 -13.02 -7.43 7.56
CA GLY A 13 -11.65 -7.12 7.13
C GLY A 13 -11.68 -6.08 6.01
N ALA A 14 -10.95 -4.99 6.18
CA ALA A 14 -10.87 -3.90 5.22
C ALA A 14 -9.45 -3.74 4.67
N LYS A 15 -9.22 -4.11 3.41
CA LYS A 15 -7.99 -3.75 2.69
C LYS A 15 -8.22 -2.47 1.91
N LEU A 16 -7.69 -1.36 2.40
CA LEU A 16 -7.81 -0.07 1.73
C LEU A 16 -6.71 0.10 0.69
N VAL A 17 -7.09 0.43 -0.55
CA VAL A 17 -6.18 0.75 -1.67
C VAL A 17 -6.61 2.05 -2.32
N ARG A 18 -5.70 2.75 -3.00
CA ARG A 18 -6.06 3.93 -3.83
C ARG A 18 -6.86 3.55 -5.07
N GLY A 19 -6.63 2.35 -5.62
CA GLY A 19 -7.22 1.90 -6.88
C GLY A 19 -6.16 1.45 -7.88
N ALA A 20 -6.60 0.69 -8.89
CA ALA A 20 -5.72 0.03 -9.86
C ALA A 20 -6.20 0.20 -11.32
N TYR A 21 -7.26 1.00 -11.53
CA TYR A 21 -7.99 1.15 -12.78
C TYR A 21 -8.45 2.60 -13.02
N MET A 22 -7.74 3.60 -12.46
CA MET A 22 -8.23 4.99 -12.45
C MET A 22 -8.36 5.57 -13.86
N LEU A 23 -7.39 5.26 -14.73
CA LEU A 23 -7.39 5.74 -16.11
C LEU A 23 -8.46 5.00 -16.93
N GLN A 24 -8.54 3.68 -16.75
CA GLN A 24 -9.51 2.83 -17.44
C GLN A 24 -10.96 3.20 -17.09
N GLU A 25 -11.28 3.40 -15.82
CA GLU A 25 -12.64 3.75 -15.38
C GLU A 25 -13.07 5.13 -15.87
N ARG A 26 -12.14 6.10 -15.88
CA ARG A 26 -12.40 7.44 -16.43
C ARG A 26 -12.67 7.40 -17.94
N GLN A 27 -11.87 6.64 -18.69
CA GLN A 27 -12.08 6.43 -20.12
C GLN A 27 -13.43 5.74 -20.40
N ARG A 28 -13.77 4.73 -19.59
CA ARG A 28 -15.05 4.02 -19.69
C ARG A 28 -16.24 4.94 -19.43
N ALA A 29 -16.19 5.76 -18.38
CA ALA A 29 -17.25 6.71 -18.04
C ALA A 29 -17.49 7.69 -19.19
N GLN A 30 -16.41 8.22 -19.80
CA GLN A 30 -16.49 9.09 -20.96
C GLN A 30 -17.15 8.40 -22.18
N GLN A 31 -16.77 7.16 -22.47
CA GLN A 31 -17.36 6.38 -23.57
C GLN A 31 -18.85 6.10 -23.38
N MET A 32 -19.27 5.91 -22.13
CA MET A 32 -20.66 5.61 -21.77
C MET A 32 -21.52 6.87 -21.53
N GLY A 33 -20.92 8.08 -21.59
CA GLY A 33 -21.62 9.32 -21.23
C GLY A 33 -22.04 9.38 -19.75
N LEU A 34 -21.35 8.64 -18.88
CA LEU A 34 -21.62 8.60 -17.44
C LEU A 34 -20.72 9.57 -16.67
N PRO A 35 -21.14 10.03 -15.48
CA PRO A 35 -20.25 10.76 -14.58
C PRO A 35 -18.99 9.96 -14.24
N ASP A 36 -17.86 10.66 -14.16
CA ASP A 36 -16.59 10.07 -13.77
C ASP A 36 -16.65 9.58 -12.30
N PRO A 37 -16.48 8.27 -12.04
CA PRO A 37 -16.55 7.73 -10.69
C PRO A 37 -15.26 7.93 -9.89
N ILE A 38 -14.19 8.41 -10.53
CA ILE A 38 -12.87 8.57 -9.92
C ILE A 38 -12.72 10.00 -9.38
N CYS A 39 -11.99 10.15 -8.27
CA CYS A 39 -11.61 11.47 -7.76
C CYS A 39 -10.94 12.32 -8.85
N ALA A 40 -11.10 13.64 -8.79
CA ALA A 40 -10.65 14.58 -9.81
C ALA A 40 -9.18 14.38 -10.19
N ASP A 41 -8.30 14.13 -9.21
CA ASP A 41 -6.88 13.86 -9.43
C ASP A 41 -6.29 12.90 -8.36
N TYR A 42 -4.99 12.61 -8.49
CA TYR A 42 -4.26 11.75 -7.56
C TYR A 42 -4.11 12.35 -6.15
N SER A 43 -4.05 13.68 -6.03
CA SER A 43 -3.97 14.37 -4.74
C SER A 43 -5.28 14.22 -3.97
N ALA A 44 -6.42 14.47 -4.63
CA ALA A 44 -7.75 14.23 -4.11
C ALA A 44 -7.94 12.76 -3.69
N THR A 45 -7.47 11.81 -4.53
CA THR A 45 -7.49 10.39 -4.17
C THR A 45 -6.64 10.08 -2.94
N SER A 46 -5.47 10.69 -2.82
CA SER A 46 -4.56 10.49 -1.70
C SER A 46 -5.13 11.07 -0.40
N ALA A 47 -5.70 12.28 -0.46
CA ALA A 47 -6.40 12.87 0.68
C ALA A 47 -7.61 12.03 1.12
N ASN A 48 -8.35 11.46 0.16
CA ASN A 48 -9.46 10.56 0.47
C ASN A 48 -8.97 9.25 1.09
N TYR A 49 -7.90 8.65 0.56
CA TYR A 49 -7.26 7.47 1.14
C TYR A 49 -6.82 7.71 2.59
N ASP A 50 -6.19 8.85 2.88
CA ASP A 50 -5.72 9.19 4.21
C ASP A 50 -6.89 9.38 5.19
N LYS A 51 -7.96 10.07 4.77
CA LYS A 51 -9.20 10.22 5.56
C LYS A 51 -9.83 8.86 5.90
N VAL A 52 -9.96 7.97 4.89
CA VAL A 52 -10.55 6.64 5.09
C VAL A 52 -9.63 5.74 5.92
N SER A 53 -8.30 5.91 5.81
CA SER A 53 -7.34 5.19 6.65
C SER A 53 -7.55 5.50 8.12
N CYS A 54 -7.69 6.78 8.48
CA CYS A 54 -8.03 7.18 9.86
C CYS A 54 -9.39 6.60 10.28
N PHE A 55 -10.42 6.73 9.44
CA PHE A 55 -11.75 6.19 9.74
C PHE A 55 -11.76 4.68 10.03
N LEU A 56 -10.97 3.89 9.28
CA LEU A 56 -10.83 2.45 9.48
C LEU A 56 -9.99 2.12 10.70
N LEU A 57 -8.94 2.91 10.97
CA LEU A 57 -8.10 2.77 12.15
C LEU A 57 -8.92 2.98 13.43
N ASP A 58 -9.73 4.03 13.50
CA ASP A 58 -10.62 4.33 14.65
C ASP A 58 -11.59 3.18 14.96
N ARG A 59 -11.83 2.29 14.00
CA ARG A 59 -12.74 1.14 14.10
C ARG A 59 -12.02 -0.19 14.22
N SER A 60 -10.70 -0.21 14.08
CA SER A 60 -9.91 -1.42 14.14
C SER A 60 -9.98 -2.07 15.53
N GLY A 61 -10.06 -3.39 15.57
CA GLY A 61 -10.28 -4.13 16.80
C GLY A 61 -10.70 -5.58 16.54
N PRO A 62 -11.11 -6.34 17.58
CA PRO A 62 -11.47 -7.75 17.45
C PRO A 62 -12.53 -8.09 16.39
N ARG A 63 -13.39 -7.12 16.04
CA ARG A 63 -14.44 -7.29 15.02
C ARG A 63 -14.11 -6.61 13.67
N CYS A 64 -12.98 -5.92 13.55
CA CYS A 64 -12.61 -5.18 12.35
C CYS A 64 -11.08 -5.16 12.17
N HIS A 65 -10.58 -5.90 11.19
CA HIS A 65 -9.18 -5.85 10.80
C HIS A 65 -8.97 -4.84 9.67
N PHE A 66 -7.92 -4.04 9.78
CA PHE A 66 -7.56 -3.02 8.80
C PHE A 66 -6.21 -3.36 8.15
N ILE A 67 -6.18 -3.38 6.82
CA ILE A 67 -4.96 -3.45 6.02
C ILE A 67 -4.78 -2.13 5.26
N ALA A 68 -3.80 -1.32 5.68
CA ALA A 68 -3.37 -0.12 4.98
C ALA A 68 -2.49 -0.51 3.78
N ALA A 69 -3.09 -0.70 2.59
CA ALA A 69 -2.37 -1.19 1.42
C ALA A 69 -1.86 -0.04 0.53
N THR A 70 -0.58 0.32 0.72
CA THR A 70 0.06 1.46 0.06
C THR A 70 1.60 1.35 0.03
N HIS A 71 2.24 1.96 -0.98
CA HIS A 71 3.69 2.23 -1.02
C HIS A 71 4.01 3.72 -0.85
N ASN A 72 3.01 4.54 -0.55
CA ASN A 72 3.22 5.96 -0.27
C ASN A 72 3.72 6.12 1.17
N GLU A 73 4.95 6.63 1.33
CA GLU A 73 5.60 6.81 2.63
C GLU A 73 4.81 7.76 3.55
N GLU A 74 4.21 8.82 3.02
CA GLU A 74 3.46 9.79 3.82
C GLU A 74 2.19 9.17 4.41
N SER A 75 1.43 8.43 3.61
CA SER A 75 0.25 7.70 4.11
C SER A 75 0.63 6.65 5.16
N ILE A 76 1.79 6.00 5.02
CA ILE A 76 2.28 5.03 6.01
C ILE A 76 2.66 5.74 7.30
N ARG A 77 3.41 6.85 7.22
CA ARG A 77 3.75 7.67 8.38
C ARG A 77 2.49 8.14 9.09
N LEU A 78 1.50 8.64 8.36
CA LEU A 78 0.22 9.07 8.94
C LEU A 78 -0.43 7.95 9.77
N VAL A 79 -0.55 6.74 9.20
CA VAL A 79 -1.15 5.60 9.90
C VAL A 79 -0.34 5.23 11.15
N ILE A 80 1.00 5.20 11.06
CA ILE A 80 1.86 4.91 12.22
C ILE A 80 1.68 5.96 13.32
N HIS A 81 1.75 7.25 13.00
CA HIS A 81 1.60 8.31 14.01
C HIS A 81 0.23 8.23 14.68
N ARG A 82 -0.83 8.03 13.90
CA ARG A 82 -2.18 7.86 14.45
C ARG A 82 -2.29 6.63 15.36
N MET A 83 -1.67 5.51 14.97
CA MET A 83 -1.62 4.31 15.82
C MET A 83 -0.89 4.57 17.13
N GLU A 84 0.19 5.35 17.11
CA GLU A 84 0.97 5.71 18.31
C GLU A 84 0.17 6.66 19.22
N ASP A 85 -0.43 7.71 18.66
CA ASP A 85 -1.25 8.69 19.39
C ASP A 85 -2.43 8.04 20.10
N GLU A 86 -3.11 7.11 19.43
CA GLU A 86 -4.31 6.44 19.93
C GLU A 86 -4.02 5.14 20.68
N LYS A 87 -2.73 4.75 20.77
CA LYS A 87 -2.30 3.45 21.31
C LYS A 87 -3.06 2.28 20.68
N ALA A 88 -3.27 2.34 19.37
CA ALA A 88 -4.02 1.35 18.63
C ALA A 88 -3.34 -0.03 18.72
N ASP A 89 -4.15 -1.08 18.87
CA ASP A 89 -3.64 -2.44 18.95
C ASP A 89 -3.19 -2.94 17.57
N ARG A 90 -1.88 -3.12 17.45
CA ARG A 90 -1.18 -3.53 16.23
C ARG A 90 -1.66 -4.88 15.69
N ARG A 91 -2.32 -5.72 16.50
CA ARG A 91 -2.86 -7.02 16.05
C ARG A 91 -3.98 -6.87 15.02
N PHE A 92 -4.67 -5.73 15.01
CA PHE A 92 -5.80 -5.48 14.11
C PHE A 92 -5.45 -4.58 12.92
N VAL A 93 -4.19 -4.15 12.82
CA VAL A 93 -3.71 -3.25 11.76
C VAL A 93 -2.46 -3.81 11.12
N SER A 94 -2.52 -3.97 9.80
CA SER A 94 -1.39 -4.44 9.00
C SER A 94 -1.14 -3.54 7.79
N PHE A 95 0.06 -3.61 7.23
CA PHE A 95 0.42 -2.87 6.02
C PHE A 95 0.43 -3.80 4.82
N GLY A 96 -0.18 -3.38 3.71
CA GLY A 96 -0.26 -4.18 2.47
C GLY A 96 0.62 -3.61 1.36
N GLN A 97 1.48 -4.43 0.79
CA GLN A 97 2.40 -4.02 -0.26
C GLN A 97 2.46 -5.06 -1.38
N LEU A 98 2.91 -4.66 -2.56
CA LEU A 98 3.18 -5.58 -3.65
C LEU A 98 4.58 -6.15 -3.48
N TYR A 99 4.74 -7.41 -3.83
CA TYR A 99 6.07 -8.03 -3.85
C TYR A 99 6.94 -7.44 -4.97
N GLY A 100 8.23 -7.24 -4.68
CA GLY A 100 9.18 -6.61 -5.59
C GLY A 100 9.01 -5.10 -5.76
N MET A 101 8.32 -4.43 -4.83
CA MET A 101 8.13 -2.98 -4.85
C MET A 101 8.37 -2.36 -3.48
N CYS A 102 9.28 -1.38 -3.44
CA CYS A 102 9.52 -0.51 -2.29
C CYS A 102 9.85 -1.28 -1.00
N ASP A 103 10.77 -2.24 -1.06
CA ASP A 103 11.17 -3.03 0.11
C ASP A 103 11.86 -2.16 1.17
N GLN A 104 12.42 -1.01 0.79
CA GLN A 104 12.88 0.03 1.72
C GLN A 104 11.78 0.58 2.65
N ILE A 105 10.51 0.29 2.37
CA ILE A 105 9.37 0.59 3.24
C ILE A 105 8.96 -0.64 4.04
N SER A 106 8.90 -1.81 3.40
CA SER A 106 8.46 -3.06 4.01
C SER A 106 9.37 -3.52 5.14
N ASN A 107 10.68 -3.48 4.91
CA ASN A 107 11.66 -4.03 5.84
C ASN A 107 11.68 -3.24 7.15
N PRO A 108 11.74 -1.89 7.16
CA PRO A 108 11.66 -1.12 8.40
C PRO A 108 10.33 -1.30 9.16
N LEU A 109 9.21 -1.50 8.45
CA LEU A 109 7.93 -1.80 9.08
C LEU A 109 7.99 -3.14 9.83
N ALA A 110 8.50 -4.18 9.17
CA ALA A 110 8.66 -5.51 9.76
C ALA A 110 9.66 -5.51 10.94
N GLU A 111 10.79 -4.83 10.80
CA GLU A 111 11.81 -4.67 11.86
C GLU A 111 11.24 -4.01 13.12
N ARG A 112 10.29 -3.08 12.94
CA ARG A 112 9.58 -2.43 14.06
C ARG A 112 8.44 -3.29 14.63
N GLY A 113 8.21 -4.49 14.10
CA GLY A 113 7.18 -5.42 14.55
C GLY A 113 5.78 -5.16 13.99
N PHE A 114 5.64 -4.41 12.89
CA PHE A 114 4.35 -4.32 12.19
C PHE A 114 4.14 -5.53 11.28
N ALA A 115 2.89 -6.01 11.19
CA ALA A 115 2.53 -7.02 10.21
C ALA A 115 2.52 -6.41 8.80
N VAL A 116 3.31 -6.98 7.89
CA VAL A 116 3.40 -6.55 6.49
C VAL A 116 3.00 -7.69 5.57
N TYR A 117 1.90 -7.51 4.82
CA TYR A 117 1.43 -8.45 3.81
C TYR A 117 1.99 -8.10 2.45
N LYS A 118 2.62 -9.08 1.79
CA LYS A 118 3.09 -8.97 0.41
C LYS A 118 2.12 -9.68 -0.53
N SER A 119 1.50 -8.92 -1.42
CA SER A 119 0.66 -9.45 -2.49
C SER A 119 1.55 -9.94 -3.63
N VAL A 120 1.53 -11.25 -3.87
CA VAL A 120 2.33 -11.93 -4.89
C VAL A 120 1.39 -12.43 -5.98
N PRO A 121 1.50 -11.96 -7.24
CA PRO A 121 0.83 -12.63 -8.35
C PRO A 121 1.49 -14.00 -8.58
N TYR A 122 0.68 -15.04 -8.71
CA TYR A 122 1.15 -16.41 -8.90
C TYR A 122 0.36 -17.07 -10.04
N GLY A 123 1.07 -17.76 -10.93
CA GLY A 123 0.50 -18.40 -12.10
C GLY A 123 1.54 -18.56 -13.21
N THR A 124 1.12 -19.18 -14.32
CA THR A 124 1.90 -19.25 -15.55
C THR A 124 2.09 -17.87 -16.18
N LEU A 125 3.07 -17.74 -17.07
CA LEU A 125 3.37 -16.45 -17.72
C LEU A 125 2.13 -15.78 -18.36
N PRO A 126 1.28 -16.47 -19.14
CA PRO A 126 0.09 -15.86 -19.73
C PRO A 126 -0.93 -15.36 -18.71
N GLU A 127 -1.03 -16.00 -17.55
CA GLU A 127 -1.98 -15.63 -16.48
C GLU A 127 -1.51 -14.36 -15.75
N VAL A 128 -0.21 -14.22 -15.52
CA VAL A 128 0.36 -13.09 -14.77
C VAL A 128 0.66 -11.87 -15.63
N LEU A 129 0.87 -12.05 -16.94
CA LEU A 129 1.25 -10.96 -17.85
C LEU A 129 0.26 -9.78 -17.85
N PRO A 130 -1.08 -9.99 -17.86
CA PRO A 130 -2.03 -8.88 -17.79
C PRO A 130 -1.91 -8.08 -16.48
N TYR A 131 -1.64 -8.75 -15.36
CA TYR A 131 -1.40 -8.07 -14.09
C TYR A 131 -0.14 -7.22 -14.13
N LEU A 132 0.97 -7.76 -14.64
CA LEU A 132 2.24 -7.05 -14.74
C LEU A 132 2.15 -5.84 -15.68
N ALA A 133 1.50 -5.99 -16.84
CA ALA A 133 1.28 -4.90 -17.78
C ALA A 133 0.47 -3.76 -17.14
N ARG A 134 -0.61 -4.08 -16.42
CA ARG A 134 -1.38 -3.08 -15.66
C ARG A 134 -0.51 -2.37 -14.63
N ARG A 135 0.34 -3.09 -13.90
CA ARG A 135 1.27 -2.47 -12.93
C ARG A 135 2.28 -1.55 -13.62
N ALA A 136 2.77 -1.88 -14.79
CA ALA A 136 3.67 -0.99 -15.53
C ALA A 136 2.95 0.29 -16.02
N LEU A 137 1.71 0.17 -16.49
CA LEU A 137 0.97 1.27 -17.12
C LEU A 137 0.25 2.19 -16.12
N GLU A 138 -0.49 1.61 -15.18
CA GLU A 138 -1.33 2.35 -14.22
C GLU A 138 -0.49 2.93 -13.07
N ASN A 139 0.54 2.21 -12.64
CA ASN A 139 1.34 2.58 -11.49
C ASN A 139 2.62 3.32 -11.90
N LYS A 140 2.57 4.22 -12.88
CA LYS A 140 3.72 5.10 -13.23
C LYS A 140 4.26 5.86 -12.01
N GLY A 141 3.38 6.23 -11.06
CA GLY A 141 3.78 6.80 -9.77
C GLY A 141 4.62 5.85 -8.91
N VAL A 142 4.39 4.54 -8.99
CA VAL A 142 5.17 3.53 -8.26
C VAL A 142 6.53 3.28 -8.94
N LEU A 143 6.68 3.57 -10.25
CA LEU A 143 8.00 3.59 -10.89
C LEU A 143 8.94 4.62 -10.24
N LYS A 144 8.42 5.72 -9.68
CA LYS A 144 9.24 6.65 -8.87
C LYS A 144 9.79 5.98 -7.61
N GLY A 145 8.97 5.16 -6.95
CA GLY A 145 9.38 4.36 -5.80
C GLY A 145 10.48 3.35 -6.16
N ALA A 146 10.33 2.66 -7.30
CA ALA A 146 11.34 1.72 -7.81
C ALA A 146 12.68 2.40 -8.14
N ARG A 147 12.65 3.64 -8.67
CA ARG A 147 13.89 4.43 -8.89
C ARG A 147 14.59 4.79 -7.58
N LYS A 148 13.83 5.19 -6.55
CA LYS A 148 14.37 5.46 -5.21
C LYS A 148 14.98 4.19 -4.60
N GLU A 149 14.28 3.07 -4.70
CA GLU A 149 14.76 1.75 -4.26
C GLU A 149 16.08 1.37 -4.95
N HIS A 150 16.15 1.47 -6.27
CA HIS A 150 17.38 1.21 -7.01
C HIS A 150 18.54 2.09 -6.54
N ALA A 151 18.30 3.39 -6.32
CA ALA A 151 19.33 4.30 -5.80
C ALA A 151 19.83 3.90 -4.40
N LEU A 152 18.92 3.44 -3.53
CA LEU A 152 19.26 2.96 -2.19
C LEU A 152 20.05 1.64 -2.24
N LEU A 153 19.67 0.71 -3.11
CA LEU A 153 20.40 -0.55 -3.32
C LEU A 153 21.80 -0.31 -3.85
N VAL A 154 21.96 0.57 -4.85
CA VAL A 154 23.28 0.95 -5.36
C VAL A 154 24.12 1.61 -4.28
N LYS A 155 23.53 2.48 -3.45
CA LYS A 155 24.22 3.09 -2.31
C LYS A 155 24.69 2.04 -1.31
N GLU A 156 23.83 1.11 -0.92
CA GLU A 156 24.16 0.03 0.02
C GLU A 156 25.26 -0.90 -0.53
N LEU A 157 25.20 -1.26 -1.81
CA LEU A 157 26.23 -2.05 -2.48
C LEU A 157 27.59 -1.33 -2.44
N LYS A 158 27.62 -0.03 -2.76
CA LYS A 158 28.84 0.79 -2.64
C LYS A 158 29.37 0.82 -1.21
N THR A 159 28.50 1.02 -0.22
CA THR A 159 28.89 1.01 1.20
C THR A 159 29.56 -0.32 1.57
N ARG A 160 28.97 -1.46 1.20
CA ARG A 160 29.53 -2.79 1.50
C ARG A 160 30.86 -3.04 0.80
N LEU A 161 31.01 -2.61 -0.45
CA LEU A 161 32.26 -2.75 -1.20
C LEU A 161 33.38 -1.88 -0.59
N LEU A 162 33.06 -0.66 -0.16
CA LEU A 162 34.01 0.25 0.46
C LEU A 162 34.36 -0.13 1.91
N HIS A 163 33.38 -0.59 2.71
CA HIS A 163 33.62 -1.03 4.10
C HIS A 163 34.44 -2.34 4.17
N ARG A 164 34.29 -3.25 3.21
CA ARG A 164 35.12 -4.46 3.13
C ARG A 164 36.60 -4.16 2.82
N GLY A 165 36.94 -2.96 2.38
CA GLY A 165 38.33 -2.52 2.19
C GLY A 165 39.00 -1.99 3.46
N VAL A 166 38.25 -1.68 4.53
CA VAL A 166 38.79 -1.04 5.74
C VAL A 166 39.02 -2.03 6.89
N THR A 167 38.37 -3.19 6.87
CA THR A 167 38.56 -4.24 7.90
C THR A 167 39.61 -5.30 7.52
N ALA A 168 40.42 -5.05 6.48
CA ALA A 168 41.43 -5.99 5.96
C ALA A 168 42.88 -5.44 6.00
N LEU A 169 43.19 -4.55 6.94
CA LEU A 169 44.55 -4.08 7.25
C LEU A 169 44.78 -4.09 8.77
#